data_AF-A0AAW0GL45-F1
#
_entry.id   AF-A0AAW0GL45-F1
#
_cell.length_a   1.000
_cell.length_b   1.000
_cell.length_c   1.000
_cell.angle_alpha   90.00
_cell.angle_beta   90.00
_cell.angle_gamma   90.00
#
_symmetry.space_group_name_H-M   'P 1'
#
loop_
_entity.id
_entity.type
_entity.pdbx_description
1 polymer ?
#
loop_
_entity_poly.entity_id
_entity_poly.type
_entity_poly.pdbx_seq_one_letter_code
_entity_poly.pdbx_strand_id
1 'polypeptide(L)'
;MLDPLEVHLLDFPNIVIKGSELQLPFQACMKMEKFGDLILRATQPQMVLFNLYDDWLKSISSYTAFSRLILLLRGLHVNNEKAKVILRPDKNTITEPHFVWPSLSDEEWIKVEVALKDLILADFGKRNSVNIASLTSSEIRDIILGQEIAAPSVQRQQMAELEKSSEAQGQVTAIQTQTTNIHGDAIQTVTTTNYEQQVFSSKSDWRVRAISATHLPLRLQHIYVSNDDVKDDATSFTYVIPKNILRAFVTAADLRTQVAAFLYGVSPPDNKQVKEVKAVVWVPQRGNNNSVELPAQLPRDDFLLGDLEPLGWIKTQALELNHLSPTDVTTQAKIMADHPELTSSSICLTVAFTPGSVSLSAHSLSPGGFEWGRKNTDTSPNPVGFNPNMSERVQLLLSDRILGMTLVPEGRVWNYGIGLTQLWTPSLSYSVTLDTPLLFWAEEHRPAAFLSFANLEAGDDSADVDNNFA
;
A
#
# COMPACT_ATOMS: atom_id res chain seq x y z
N MET A 1 11.37 15.40 -29.83
CA MET A 1 11.47 13.92 -29.81
C MET A 1 10.13 13.23 -30.04
N LEU A 2 8.98 13.86 -29.78
CA LEU A 2 7.66 13.24 -29.97
C LEU A 2 7.41 12.83 -31.44
N ASP A 3 7.43 13.78 -32.37
CA ASP A 3 7.11 13.49 -33.79
C ASP A 3 8.01 12.40 -34.42
N PRO A 4 9.35 12.41 -34.24
CA PRO A 4 10.19 11.32 -34.74
C PRO A 4 9.88 9.96 -34.12
N LEU A 5 9.54 9.91 -32.83
CA LEU A 5 9.21 8.65 -32.15
C LEU A 5 7.85 8.12 -32.60
N GLU A 6 6.87 8.99 -32.84
CA GLU A 6 5.57 8.58 -33.38
C GLU A 6 5.70 7.94 -34.77
N VAL A 7 6.53 8.51 -35.64
CA VAL A 7 6.80 7.95 -36.97
C VAL A 7 7.52 6.61 -36.88
N HIS A 8 8.51 6.46 -36.00
CA HIS A 8 9.29 5.22 -35.87
C HIS A 8 8.59 4.11 -35.09
N LEU A 9 7.52 4.41 -34.35
CA LEU A 9 6.78 3.44 -33.53
C LEU A 9 5.38 3.11 -34.09
N LEU A 10 5.11 3.42 -35.36
CA LEU A 10 3.84 3.11 -36.03
C LEU A 10 3.45 1.63 -35.97
N ASP A 11 4.44 0.74 -36.05
CA ASP A 11 4.24 -0.72 -35.96
C ASP A 11 3.91 -1.21 -34.53
N PHE A 12 3.99 -0.31 -33.54
CA PHE A 12 3.76 -0.61 -32.12
C PHE A 12 2.60 0.21 -31.55
N PRO A 13 1.34 -0.06 -31.97
CA PRO A 13 0.17 0.77 -31.65
C PRO A 13 -0.19 0.82 -30.16
N ASN A 14 0.35 -0.10 -29.35
CA ASN A 14 0.11 -0.16 -27.91
C ASN A 14 1.13 0.65 -27.09
N ILE A 15 2.17 1.23 -27.71
CA ILE A 15 3.14 2.06 -27.01
C ILE A 15 2.63 3.49 -26.95
N VAL A 16 2.35 3.95 -25.72
CA VAL A 16 1.90 5.33 -25.48
C VAL A 16 3.10 6.26 -25.36
N ILE A 17 3.20 7.22 -26.26
CA ILE A 17 4.23 8.27 -26.24
C ILE A 17 3.64 9.49 -25.51
N LYS A 18 4.33 9.98 -24.47
CA LYS A 18 3.91 11.16 -23.69
C LYS A 18 5.04 12.15 -23.54
N GLY A 19 4.70 13.44 -23.68
CA GLY A 19 5.54 14.53 -23.22
C GLY A 19 5.51 14.62 -21.69
N SER A 20 6.60 15.16 -21.12
CA SER A 20 6.68 15.50 -19.69
C SER A 20 6.68 17.01 -19.54
N GLU A 21 5.81 17.52 -18.67
CA GLU A 21 5.85 18.93 -18.23
C GLU A 21 6.99 19.16 -17.23
N LEU A 22 7.50 18.10 -16.58
CA LEU A 22 8.64 18.16 -15.68
C LEU A 22 9.96 18.18 -16.45
N GLN A 23 10.83 19.14 -16.12
CA GLN A 23 12.18 19.22 -16.66
C GLN A 23 13.17 18.42 -15.82
N LEU A 24 13.13 17.10 -15.94
CA LEU A 24 13.98 16.21 -15.16
C LEU A 24 15.46 16.31 -15.58
N PRO A 25 16.42 16.28 -14.63
CA PRO A 25 17.83 16.61 -14.88
C PRO A 25 18.63 15.39 -15.39
N PHE A 26 18.07 14.54 -16.24
CA PHE A 26 18.74 13.32 -16.70
C PHE A 26 20.05 13.58 -17.47
N GLN A 27 20.20 14.75 -18.09
CA GLN A 27 21.46 15.18 -18.70
C GLN A 27 22.60 15.27 -17.69
N ALA A 28 22.32 15.48 -16.40
CA ALA A 28 23.33 15.51 -15.36
C ALA A 28 24.01 14.15 -15.13
N CYS A 29 23.41 13.04 -15.59
CA CYS A 29 24.08 11.73 -15.59
C CYS A 29 25.42 11.82 -16.35
N MET A 30 25.50 12.61 -17.42
CA MET A 30 26.73 12.78 -18.21
C MET A 30 27.86 13.46 -17.41
N LYS A 31 27.57 14.10 -16.28
CA LYS A 31 28.56 14.71 -15.39
C LYS A 31 29.24 13.68 -14.46
N MET A 32 28.77 12.44 -14.46
CA MET A 32 29.37 11.34 -13.71
C MET A 32 30.54 10.74 -14.48
N GLU A 33 31.69 10.61 -13.81
CA GLU A 33 32.95 10.12 -14.40
C GLU A 33 32.77 8.73 -15.03
N LYS A 34 32.02 7.83 -14.37
CA LYS A 34 31.77 6.48 -14.88
C LYS A 34 31.14 6.47 -16.28
N PHE A 35 30.19 7.35 -16.54
CA PHE A 35 29.55 7.46 -17.86
C PHE A 35 30.41 8.25 -18.84
N GLY A 36 31.01 9.36 -18.39
CA GLY A 36 31.92 10.16 -19.21
C GLY A 36 33.10 9.34 -19.76
N ASP A 37 33.79 8.59 -18.90
CA ASP A 37 34.93 7.76 -19.26
C ASP A 37 34.55 6.64 -20.23
N LEU A 38 33.40 5.99 -19.99
CA LEU A 38 32.91 4.94 -20.86
C LEU A 38 32.60 5.46 -22.27
N ILE A 39 31.98 6.64 -22.36
CA ILE A 39 31.64 7.28 -23.63
C ILE A 39 32.90 7.71 -24.37
N LEU A 40 33.89 8.29 -23.68
CA LEU A 40 35.16 8.69 -24.27
C LEU A 40 36.00 7.51 -24.78
N ARG A 41 35.84 6.33 -24.18
CA ARG A 41 36.56 5.10 -24.57
C ARG A 41 35.85 4.29 -25.65
N ALA A 42 34.61 4.64 -26.02
CA ALA A 42 33.86 3.90 -27.01
C ALA A 42 34.45 4.10 -28.43
N THR A 43 34.84 3.00 -29.08
CA THR A 43 35.41 3.01 -30.45
C THR A 43 34.38 2.65 -31.53
N GLN A 44 33.20 2.19 -31.12
CA GLN A 44 32.09 1.81 -31.99
C GLN A 44 30.75 2.05 -31.29
N PRO A 45 29.62 2.15 -32.03
CA PRO A 45 28.29 2.20 -31.44
C PRO A 45 28.02 0.94 -30.60
N GLN A 46 27.63 1.13 -29.34
CA GLN A 46 27.33 0.03 -28.42
C GLN A 46 26.19 0.40 -27.49
N MET A 47 25.38 -0.60 -27.11
CA MET A 47 24.38 -0.48 -26.07
C MET A 47 24.98 -0.94 -24.74
N VAL A 48 24.84 -0.13 -23.69
CA VAL A 48 25.37 -0.46 -22.36
C VAL A 48 24.25 -0.40 -21.33
N LEU A 49 24.14 -1.46 -20.54
CA LEU A 49 23.14 -1.60 -19.48
C LEU A 49 23.69 -1.09 -18.15
N PHE A 50 22.95 -0.20 -17.50
CA PHE A 50 23.23 0.27 -16.15
C PHE A 50 21.99 0.23 -15.27
N ASN A 51 22.20 0.00 -13.98
CA ASN A 51 21.19 0.26 -12.95
C ASN A 51 21.56 1.55 -12.21
N LEU A 52 20.79 2.62 -12.41
CA LEU A 52 21.05 3.91 -11.76
C LEU A 52 20.68 3.94 -10.27
N TYR A 53 20.09 2.87 -9.75
CA TYR A 53 19.79 2.73 -8.33
C TYR A 53 20.81 1.87 -7.59
N ASP A 54 21.81 1.32 -8.28
CA ASP A 54 22.75 0.34 -7.71
C ASP A 54 22.00 -0.77 -6.97
N ASP A 55 22.09 -0.81 -5.64
CA ASP A 55 21.37 -1.75 -4.80
C ASP A 55 20.38 -1.11 -3.81
N TRP A 56 20.04 0.17 -3.99
CA TRP A 56 19.12 0.89 -3.12
C TRP A 56 17.76 0.21 -2.99
N LEU A 57 17.31 -0.51 -4.02
CA LEU A 57 16.03 -1.23 -4.00
C LEU A 57 15.98 -2.39 -2.97
N LYS A 58 17.09 -2.72 -2.31
CA LYS A 58 17.11 -3.65 -1.17
C LYS A 58 16.55 -3.02 0.10
N SER A 59 16.80 -1.72 0.35
CA SER A 59 16.41 -1.02 1.58
C SER A 59 15.31 0.02 1.36
N ILE A 60 15.16 0.57 0.15
CA ILE A 60 14.18 1.63 -0.14
C ILE A 60 13.29 1.32 -1.36
N SER A 61 12.13 1.97 -1.42
CA SER A 61 11.16 1.81 -2.52
C SER A 61 11.66 2.40 -3.84
N SER A 62 11.09 2.01 -4.98
CA SER A 62 11.43 2.62 -6.28
C SER A 62 11.04 4.10 -6.35
N TYR A 63 9.96 4.50 -5.66
CA TYR A 63 9.59 5.91 -5.52
C TYR A 63 10.66 6.70 -4.77
N THR A 64 11.16 6.17 -3.65
CA THR A 64 12.23 6.78 -2.86
C THR A 64 13.54 6.79 -3.64
N ALA A 65 13.89 5.70 -4.32
CA ALA A 65 15.09 5.59 -5.13
C ALA A 65 15.06 6.55 -6.32
N PHE A 66 13.90 6.72 -6.97
CA PHE A 66 13.70 7.73 -8.00
C PHE A 66 13.82 9.14 -7.43
N SER A 67 13.19 9.41 -6.29
CA SER A 67 13.28 10.72 -5.63
C SER A 67 14.72 11.06 -5.23
N ARG A 68 15.46 10.11 -4.66
CA ARG A 68 16.90 10.19 -4.40
C ARG A 68 17.64 10.48 -5.70
N LEU A 69 17.47 9.66 -6.74
CA LEU A 69 18.13 9.86 -8.03
C LEU A 69 17.90 11.26 -8.59
N ILE A 70 16.65 11.73 -8.61
CA ILE A 70 16.33 13.08 -9.10
C ILE A 70 16.98 14.15 -8.23
N LEU A 71 17.00 13.99 -6.91
CA LEU A 71 17.70 14.89 -5.99
C LEU A 71 19.21 14.93 -6.26
N LEU A 72 19.85 13.77 -6.43
CA LEU A 72 21.28 13.66 -6.75
C LEU A 72 21.60 14.35 -8.08
N LEU A 73 20.83 14.02 -9.13
CA LEU A 73 21.01 14.58 -10.46
C LEU A 73 20.71 16.08 -10.49
N ARG A 74 19.73 16.56 -9.73
CA ARG A 74 19.44 18.00 -9.60
C ARG A 74 20.57 18.71 -8.86
N GLY A 75 21.10 18.13 -7.79
CA GLY A 75 22.28 18.65 -7.09
C GLY A 75 23.49 18.77 -8.02
N LEU A 76 23.79 17.72 -8.79
CA LEU A 76 24.86 17.72 -9.80
C LEU A 76 24.60 18.71 -10.94
N HIS A 77 23.33 18.92 -11.30
CA HIS A 77 22.93 19.91 -12.29
C HIS A 77 23.22 21.33 -11.79
N VAL A 78 22.79 21.64 -10.57
CA VAL A 78 22.88 22.95 -9.92
C VAL A 78 24.33 23.32 -9.57
N ASN A 79 25.03 22.44 -8.83
CA ASN A 79 26.41 22.66 -8.43
C ASN A 79 27.17 21.33 -8.35
N ASN A 80 27.81 20.99 -9.46
CA ASN A 80 28.50 19.71 -9.63
C ASN A 80 29.59 19.48 -8.57
N GLU A 81 30.44 20.48 -8.29
CA GLU A 81 31.55 20.32 -7.36
C GLU A 81 31.07 20.10 -5.92
N LYS A 82 30.15 20.95 -5.44
CA LYS A 82 29.60 20.80 -4.08
C LYS A 82 28.81 19.51 -3.93
N ALA A 83 28.03 19.12 -4.93
CA ALA A 83 27.29 17.86 -4.90
C ALA A 83 28.24 16.65 -4.82
N LYS A 84 29.36 16.65 -5.56
CA LYS A 84 30.38 15.60 -5.47
C LYS A 84 31.05 15.52 -4.09
N VAL A 85 31.29 16.67 -3.46
CA VAL A 85 31.81 16.73 -2.08
C VAL A 85 30.81 16.16 -1.09
N ILE A 86 29.53 16.55 -1.19
CA ILE A 86 28.45 16.03 -0.33
C ILE A 86 28.31 14.51 -0.47
N LEU A 87 28.42 13.98 -1.69
CA LEU A 87 28.31 12.54 -1.96
C LEU A 87 29.45 11.71 -1.37
N ARG A 88 30.58 12.33 -0.98
CA ARG A 88 31.73 11.66 -0.37
C ARG A 88 32.04 12.28 1.00
N PRO A 89 31.22 11.99 2.03
CA PRO A 89 31.28 12.66 3.32
C PRO A 89 32.58 12.37 4.10
N ASP A 90 33.22 11.22 3.84
CA ASP A 90 34.53 10.86 4.40
C ASP A 90 35.46 10.25 3.36
N LYS A 91 36.78 10.29 3.62
CA LYS A 91 37.83 9.68 2.78
C LYS A 91 37.67 8.17 2.64
N ASN A 92 37.01 7.51 3.59
CA ASN A 92 36.74 6.07 3.54
C ASN A 92 35.54 5.73 2.64
N THR A 93 34.83 6.72 2.11
CA THR A 93 33.67 6.50 1.23
C THR A 93 34.13 5.95 -0.12
N ILE A 94 33.92 4.65 -0.33
CA ILE A 94 34.23 3.96 -1.58
C ILE A 94 32.98 3.86 -2.48
N THR A 95 33.22 3.72 -3.78
CA THR A 95 32.19 3.36 -4.76
C THR A 95 32.59 2.00 -5.31
N GLU A 96 31.71 1.01 -5.18
CA GLU A 96 31.97 -0.32 -5.73
C GLU A 96 32.16 -0.26 -7.26
N PRO A 97 33.02 -1.10 -7.86
CA PRO A 97 33.30 -1.04 -9.30
C PRO A 97 32.05 -1.17 -10.19
N HIS A 98 31.05 -1.91 -9.72
CA HIS A 98 29.78 -2.13 -10.42
C HIS A 98 28.73 -1.06 -10.10
N PHE A 99 28.93 -0.25 -9.06
CA PHE A 99 28.01 0.81 -8.66
C PHE A 99 28.32 2.15 -9.30
N VAL A 100 27.29 2.97 -9.46
CA VAL A 100 27.33 4.32 -10.01
C VAL A 100 27.54 5.33 -8.88
N TRP A 101 26.96 5.07 -7.70
CA TRP A 101 26.96 5.93 -6.53
C TRP A 101 27.84 5.39 -5.40
N PRO A 102 28.30 6.24 -4.47
CA PRO A 102 29.06 5.80 -3.31
C PRO A 102 28.27 4.85 -2.41
N SER A 103 28.95 3.87 -1.83
CA SER A 103 28.36 2.89 -0.91
C SER A 103 28.20 3.53 0.46
N LEU A 104 26.97 3.90 0.79
CA LEU A 104 26.58 4.55 2.04
C LEU A 104 25.49 3.74 2.75
N SER A 105 25.50 3.79 4.08
CA SER A 105 24.40 3.29 4.91
C SER A 105 23.14 4.15 4.75
N ASP A 106 21.97 3.63 5.14
CA ASP A 106 20.72 4.37 5.06
C ASP A 106 20.75 5.67 5.91
N GLU A 107 21.45 5.67 7.05
CA GLU A 107 21.61 6.88 7.89
C GLU A 107 22.49 7.95 7.22
N GLU A 108 23.56 7.53 6.54
CA GLU A 108 24.41 8.45 5.77
C GLU A 108 23.69 9.01 4.56
N TRP A 109 22.87 8.19 3.88
CA TRP A 109 22.03 8.66 2.78
C TRP A 109 21.07 9.76 3.22
N ILE A 110 20.45 9.65 4.40
CA ILE A 110 19.58 10.71 4.93
C ILE A 110 20.35 12.03 5.06
N LYS A 111 21.57 11.99 5.61
CA LYS A 111 22.43 13.18 5.78
C LYS A 111 22.79 13.80 4.43
N VAL A 112 23.14 12.97 3.44
CA VAL A 112 23.46 13.38 2.06
C VAL A 112 22.24 14.00 1.37
N GLU A 113 21.06 13.40 1.51
CA GLU A 113 19.82 13.90 0.93
C GLU A 113 19.44 15.27 1.49
N VAL A 114 19.53 15.46 2.82
CA VAL A 114 19.28 16.76 3.44
C VAL A 114 20.25 17.81 2.92
N ALA A 115 21.55 17.49 2.87
CA ALA A 115 22.56 18.42 2.38
C ALA A 115 22.38 18.79 0.90
N LEU A 116 21.96 17.85 0.05
CA LEU A 116 21.67 18.12 -1.36
C LEU A 116 20.40 18.93 -1.57
N LYS A 117 19.36 18.66 -0.78
CA LYS A 117 18.14 19.47 -0.76
C LYS A 117 18.48 20.92 -0.41
N ASP A 118 19.25 21.13 0.66
CA ASP A 118 19.65 22.47 1.11
C ASP A 118 20.52 23.18 0.06
N LEU A 119 21.42 22.46 -0.62
CA LEU A 119 22.20 23.00 -1.74
C LEU A 119 21.31 23.51 -2.88
N ILE A 120 20.29 22.72 -3.28
CA ILE A 120 19.37 23.07 -4.36
C ILE A 120 18.51 24.29 -3.97
N LEU A 121 17.96 24.28 -2.75
CA LEU A 121 17.13 25.37 -2.26
C LEU A 121 17.92 26.67 -2.05
N ALA A 122 19.16 26.58 -1.54
CA ALA A 122 20.06 27.73 -1.41
C ALA A 122 20.31 28.41 -2.74
N ASP A 123 20.56 27.62 -3.78
CA ASP A 123 20.78 28.13 -5.12
C ASP A 123 19.50 28.72 -5.74
N PHE A 124 18.34 28.09 -5.54
CA PHE A 124 17.04 28.63 -5.96
C PHE A 124 16.73 29.97 -5.27
N GLY A 125 16.87 30.03 -3.94
CA GLY A 125 16.63 31.23 -3.15
C GLY A 125 17.53 32.38 -3.55
N LYS A 126 18.80 32.10 -3.87
CA LYS A 126 19.74 33.10 -4.39
C LYS A 126 19.39 33.59 -5.80
N ARG A 127 18.99 32.69 -6.70
CA ARG A 127 18.64 33.04 -8.09
C ARG A 127 17.36 33.85 -8.19
N ASN A 128 16.38 33.56 -7.32
CA ASN A 128 15.06 34.17 -7.37
C ASN A 128 14.83 35.21 -6.26
N SER A 129 15.84 35.49 -5.43
CA SER A 129 15.73 36.39 -4.28
C SER A 129 14.57 36.02 -3.34
N VAL A 130 14.40 34.73 -3.06
CA VAL A 130 13.32 34.18 -2.22
C VAL A 130 13.90 33.63 -0.92
N ASN A 131 13.25 33.93 0.21
CA ASN A 131 13.56 33.29 1.49
C ASN A 131 13.08 31.84 1.48
N ILE A 132 14.01 30.89 1.55
CA ILE A 132 13.75 29.45 1.49
C ILE A 132 12.80 28.99 2.60
N ALA A 133 12.84 29.65 3.77
CA ALA A 133 11.96 29.31 4.89
C ALA A 133 10.47 29.62 4.61
N SER A 134 10.18 30.43 3.59
CA SER A 134 8.80 30.74 3.17
C SER A 134 8.22 29.73 2.17
N LEU A 135 9.01 28.75 1.73
CA LEU A 135 8.57 27.74 0.76
C LEU A 135 7.77 26.64 1.44
N THR A 136 6.63 26.31 0.85
CA THR A 136 5.80 25.16 1.22
C THR A 136 6.43 23.84 0.76
N SER A 137 5.99 22.72 1.35
CA SER A 137 6.48 21.40 0.96
C SER A 137 6.18 21.04 -0.50
N SER A 138 5.10 21.57 -1.08
CA SER A 138 4.78 21.43 -2.51
C SER A 138 5.75 22.23 -3.37
N GLU A 139 6.04 23.49 -3.02
CA GLU A 139 6.99 24.31 -3.79
C GLU A 139 8.41 23.73 -3.75
N ILE A 140 8.85 23.20 -2.59
CA ILE A 140 10.13 22.51 -2.47
C ILE A 140 10.21 21.31 -3.42
N ARG A 141 9.13 20.51 -3.50
CA ARG A 141 9.04 19.36 -4.40
C ARG A 141 9.12 19.79 -5.85
N ASP A 142 8.37 20.82 -6.23
CA ASP A 142 8.29 21.33 -7.59
C ASP A 142 9.64 21.89 -8.06
N ILE A 143 10.38 22.60 -7.19
CA ILE A 143 11.75 23.06 -7.46
C ILE A 143 12.68 21.88 -7.76
N ILE A 144 12.62 20.80 -6.97
CA ILE A 144 13.48 19.62 -7.16
C ILE A 144 13.12 18.89 -8.47
N LEU A 145 11.82 18.77 -8.77
CA LEU A 145 11.33 18.15 -10.00
C LEU A 145 11.53 19.02 -11.25
N GLY A 146 11.90 20.29 -11.08
CA GLY A 146 12.21 21.22 -12.16
C GLY A 146 10.96 21.78 -12.83
N GLN A 147 9.90 21.99 -12.04
CA GLN A 147 8.70 22.69 -12.46
C GLN A 147 8.86 24.19 -12.20
N GLU A 148 8.31 25.03 -13.08
CA GLU A 148 8.31 26.47 -12.89
C GLU A 148 7.34 26.83 -11.76
N ILE A 149 7.86 27.48 -10.71
CA ILE A 149 7.04 28.00 -9.61
C ILE A 149 6.99 29.52 -9.69
N ALA A 150 5.81 30.09 -9.38
CA ALA A 150 5.70 31.53 -9.17
C ALA A 150 6.39 31.90 -7.85
N ALA A 151 7.18 32.97 -7.85
CA ALA A 151 7.84 33.43 -6.63
C ALA A 151 6.79 33.74 -5.53
N PRO A 152 7.00 33.31 -4.27
CA PRO A 152 6.08 33.61 -3.17
C PRO A 152 5.85 35.12 -3.01
N SER A 153 4.62 35.53 -2.70
CA SER A 153 4.31 36.95 -2.50
C SER A 153 5.03 37.52 -1.27
N VAL A 154 5.43 38.80 -1.35
CA VAL A 154 6.12 39.54 -0.26
C VAL A 154 5.36 39.47 1.07
N GLN A 155 4.03 39.43 1.00
CA GLN A 155 3.15 39.32 2.17
C GLN A 155 3.29 37.96 2.89
N ARG A 156 3.49 36.85 2.17
CA ARG A 156 3.78 35.54 2.79
C ARG A 156 5.16 35.49 3.41
N GLN A 157 6.15 36.15 2.79
CA GLN A 157 7.51 36.22 3.32
C GLN A 157 7.54 36.94 4.67
N GLN A 158 6.76 38.01 4.83
CA GLN A 158 6.66 38.76 6.10
C GLN A 158 5.93 37.97 7.21
N MET A 159 4.91 37.16 6.87
CA MET A 159 4.21 36.32 7.86
C MET A 159 5.10 35.20 8.41
N ALA A 160 5.92 34.56 7.55
CA ALA A 160 6.86 33.52 7.98
C ALA A 160 7.98 34.07 8.89
N GLU A 161 8.36 35.34 8.73
CA GLU A 161 9.31 36.00 9.64
C GLU A 161 8.70 36.31 11.01
N LEU A 162 7.38 36.56 11.09
CA LEU A 162 6.65 36.78 12.33
C LEU A 162 6.43 35.48 13.13
N GLU A 163 6.12 34.36 12.47
CA GLU A 163 5.91 33.06 13.15
C GLU A 163 7.19 32.55 13.86
N LYS A 164 8.37 32.83 13.32
CA LYS A 164 9.67 32.52 13.96
C LYS A 164 9.89 33.17 15.32
N SER A 165 9.18 34.26 15.62
CA SER A 165 9.28 34.94 16.93
C SER A 165 8.40 34.31 18.01
N SER A 166 7.44 33.46 17.62
CA SER A 166 6.46 32.83 18.54
C SER A 166 6.73 31.34 18.85
N GLU A 167 7.58 30.63 18.10
CA GLU A 167 7.76 29.18 18.24
C GLU A 167 8.90 28.72 19.20
N ALA A 168 9.51 29.62 19.97
CA ALA A 168 10.63 29.27 20.86
C ALA A 168 10.23 28.53 22.16
N GLN A 169 9.01 27.98 22.29
CA GLN A 169 8.49 27.40 23.55
C GLN A 169 7.68 26.09 23.42
N GLY A 170 8.05 25.20 22.49
CA GLY A 170 7.43 23.87 22.39
C GLY A 170 8.46 22.75 22.16
N GLN A 171 9.17 22.33 23.20
CA GLN A 171 10.00 21.12 23.16
C GLN A 171 9.12 19.88 22.96
N VAL A 172 9.37 19.12 21.89
CA VAL A 172 8.80 17.80 21.64
C VAL A 172 9.61 16.77 22.44
N THR A 173 8.99 16.16 23.45
CA THR A 173 9.59 15.10 24.27
C THR A 173 9.58 13.78 23.49
N ALA A 174 10.76 13.25 23.17
CA ALA A 174 10.93 11.93 22.58
C ALA A 174 10.74 10.83 23.66
N ILE A 175 9.91 9.83 23.39
CA ILE A 175 9.75 8.66 24.28
C ILE A 175 10.82 7.64 23.90
N GLN A 176 11.71 7.31 24.84
CA GLN A 176 12.68 6.22 24.69
C GLN A 176 12.06 4.93 25.23
N THR A 177 12.06 3.86 24.43
CA THR A 177 11.65 2.52 24.89
C THR A 177 12.85 1.58 24.85
N GLN A 178 13.17 0.98 26.00
CA GLN A 178 14.27 0.03 26.15
C GLN A 178 13.70 -1.40 26.14
N THR A 179 14.14 -2.24 25.21
CA THR A 179 13.77 -3.65 25.14
C THR A 179 15.00 -4.52 24.93
N THR A 180 14.98 -5.74 25.47
CA THR A 180 16.14 -6.65 25.48
C THR A 180 15.95 -7.73 24.43
N ASN A 181 16.99 -8.00 23.63
CA ASN A 181 16.96 -9.08 22.64
C ASN A 181 17.21 -10.46 23.29
N ILE A 182 17.04 -11.53 22.51
CA ILE A 182 17.22 -12.93 22.93
C ILE A 182 18.64 -13.29 23.41
N HIS A 183 19.62 -12.40 23.23
CA HIS A 183 20.99 -12.56 23.69
C HIS A 183 21.32 -11.73 24.94
N GLY A 184 20.34 -11.03 25.52
CA GLY A 184 20.49 -10.25 26.75
C GLY A 184 20.98 -8.82 26.54
N ASP A 185 21.11 -8.36 25.29
CA ASP A 185 21.54 -6.99 24.97
C ASP A 185 20.35 -6.02 24.97
N ALA A 186 20.52 -4.88 25.63
CA ALA A 186 19.50 -3.85 25.72
C ALA A 186 19.52 -2.93 24.49
N ILE A 187 18.40 -2.87 23.78
CA ILE A 187 18.18 -1.98 22.65
C ILE A 187 17.35 -0.78 23.14
N GLN A 188 17.89 0.42 22.98
CA GLN A 188 17.15 1.68 23.20
C GLN A 188 16.75 2.28 21.85
N THR A 189 15.45 2.43 21.62
CA THR A 189 14.91 3.04 20.40
C THR A 189 14.21 4.34 20.76
N VAL A 190 14.55 5.42 20.03
CA VAL A 190 13.99 6.75 20.18
C VAL A 190 13.20 7.07 18.92
N THR A 191 11.87 7.18 19.04
CA THR A 191 10.99 7.37 17.90
C THR A 191 10.62 8.84 17.74
N THR A 192 10.99 9.45 16.61
CA THR A 192 10.56 10.82 16.25
C THR A 192 9.92 10.82 14.87
N THR A 193 8.59 10.87 14.83
CA THR A 193 7.68 11.20 13.70
C THR A 193 7.11 10.06 12.82
N ASN A 194 5.83 10.25 12.44
CA ASN A 194 4.88 9.29 11.85
C ASN A 194 4.90 9.18 10.31
N TYR A 195 5.98 9.53 9.60
CA TYR A 195 5.98 9.64 8.12
C TYR A 195 6.34 8.34 7.36
N GLU A 196 6.70 7.25 8.06
CA GLU A 196 7.32 6.05 7.48
C GLU A 196 6.38 5.00 6.83
N GLN A 197 5.15 5.32 6.45
CA GLN A 197 4.14 4.27 6.15
C GLN A 197 3.67 4.07 4.70
N GLN A 198 4.29 4.64 3.65
CA GLN A 198 3.82 4.39 2.27
C GLN A 198 4.91 3.97 1.28
N VAL A 199 5.10 2.65 1.16
CA VAL A 199 5.96 1.97 0.18
C VAL A 199 5.14 1.51 -1.02
N PHE A 200 5.39 2.09 -2.20
CA PHE A 200 4.88 1.59 -3.49
C PHE A 200 6.04 1.00 -4.30
N SER A 201 6.02 -0.33 -4.51
CA SER A 201 7.00 -1.07 -5.30
C SER A 201 6.48 -1.29 -6.72
N SER A 202 7.09 -0.64 -7.72
CA SER A 202 6.84 -0.96 -9.13
C SER A 202 7.61 -2.22 -9.53
N LYS A 203 6.87 -3.16 -10.13
CA LYS A 203 7.10 -4.62 -10.21
C LYS A 203 6.96 -5.31 -8.85
N SER A 204 5.73 -5.62 -8.45
CA SER A 204 5.54 -6.63 -7.42
C SER A 204 6.17 -7.92 -7.94
N ASP A 205 7.27 -8.36 -7.35
CA ASP A 205 7.60 -9.78 -7.45
C ASP A 205 6.49 -10.52 -6.71
N TRP A 206 5.45 -10.86 -7.46
CA TRP A 206 4.30 -11.57 -6.95
C TRP A 206 4.72 -12.91 -6.35
N ARG A 207 5.89 -13.45 -6.74
CA ARG A 207 6.45 -14.67 -6.15
C ARG A 207 6.92 -14.41 -4.72
N VAL A 208 7.63 -13.31 -4.45
CA VAL A 208 8.02 -12.93 -3.09
C VAL A 208 6.78 -12.73 -2.22
N ARG A 209 5.74 -12.09 -2.75
CA ARG A 209 4.46 -11.93 -2.04
C ARG A 209 3.75 -13.27 -1.83
N ALA A 210 3.74 -14.15 -2.82
CA ALA A 210 3.16 -15.49 -2.72
C ALA A 210 3.85 -16.33 -1.66
N ILE A 211 5.19 -16.32 -1.62
CA ILE A 211 5.99 -16.97 -0.57
C ILE A 211 5.70 -16.31 0.79
N SER A 212 5.62 -14.99 0.86
CA SER A 212 5.34 -14.30 2.13
C SER A 212 3.93 -14.62 2.66
N ALA A 213 2.95 -14.79 1.77
CA ALA A 213 1.57 -15.14 2.12
C ALA A 213 1.47 -16.54 2.76
N THR A 214 2.38 -17.49 2.46
CA THR A 214 2.37 -18.81 3.11
C THR A 214 2.67 -18.74 4.62
N HIS A 215 3.19 -17.61 5.12
CA HIS A 215 3.44 -17.37 6.54
C HIS A 215 2.26 -16.73 7.29
N LEU A 216 1.17 -16.34 6.60
CA LEU A 216 0.00 -15.74 7.25
C LEU A 216 -0.59 -16.60 8.40
N PRO A 217 -0.66 -17.94 8.29
CA PRO A 217 -1.14 -18.77 9.40
C PRO A 217 -0.33 -18.63 10.69
N LEU A 218 0.95 -18.29 10.62
CA LEU A 218 1.79 -18.10 11.81
C LEU A 218 1.37 -16.87 12.62
N ARG A 219 0.86 -15.83 11.96
CA ARG A 219 0.37 -14.61 12.64
C ARG A 219 -0.88 -14.86 13.49
N LEU A 220 -1.63 -15.91 13.20
CA LEU A 220 -2.80 -16.32 13.99
C LEU A 220 -2.45 -16.96 15.34
N GLN A 221 -1.17 -17.16 15.64
CA GLN A 221 -0.72 -17.54 16.98
C GLN A 221 -0.89 -16.38 17.98
N HIS A 222 -0.85 -15.14 17.50
CA HIS A 222 -0.98 -13.93 18.29
C HIS A 222 -2.10 -13.06 17.72
N ILE A 223 -3.29 -13.15 18.32
CA ILE A 223 -4.48 -12.42 17.90
C ILE A 223 -4.82 -11.39 18.98
N TYR A 224 -4.87 -10.12 18.59
CA TYR A 224 -5.31 -9.02 19.44
C TYR A 224 -6.71 -8.58 19.01
N VAL A 225 -7.59 -8.33 19.98
CA VAL A 225 -8.94 -7.81 19.73
C VAL A 225 -9.01 -6.44 20.38
N SER A 226 -9.12 -5.40 19.56
CA SER A 226 -9.22 -4.02 19.98
C SER A 226 -10.69 -3.70 20.22
N ASN A 227 -11.04 -3.47 21.49
CA ASN A 227 -12.37 -3.07 21.95
C ASN A 227 -12.28 -1.73 22.68
N ASP A 228 -13.35 -0.96 22.61
CA ASP A 228 -13.56 0.18 23.52
C ASP A 228 -14.27 -0.30 24.80
N ASP A 229 -14.48 0.60 25.75
CA ASP A 229 -15.24 0.30 26.96
C ASP A 229 -16.63 -0.24 26.62
N VAL A 230 -17.07 -1.26 27.36
CA VAL A 230 -18.37 -1.90 27.16
C VAL A 230 -19.48 -0.87 27.38
N LYS A 231 -20.24 -0.59 26.33
CA LYS A 231 -21.44 0.26 26.40
C LYS A 231 -22.62 -0.59 26.87
N ASP A 232 -23.15 -0.30 28.06
CA ASP A 232 -24.33 -0.97 28.66
C ASP A 232 -25.69 -0.47 28.09
N ASP A 233 -25.67 0.12 26.89
CA ASP A 233 -26.88 0.64 26.24
C ASP A 233 -27.69 -0.49 25.60
N ALA A 234 -29.02 -0.40 25.67
CA ALA A 234 -29.94 -1.38 25.09
C ALA A 234 -29.76 -1.58 23.56
N THR A 235 -29.13 -0.62 22.90
CA THR A 235 -28.87 -0.60 21.45
C THR A 235 -27.48 -1.12 21.06
N SER A 236 -26.62 -1.43 22.04
CA SER A 236 -25.27 -1.93 21.79
C SER A 236 -25.27 -3.43 21.57
N PHE A 237 -24.58 -3.88 20.53
CA PHE A 237 -24.42 -5.30 20.21
C PHE A 237 -22.98 -5.76 20.46
N THR A 238 -22.84 -7.01 20.90
CA THR A 238 -21.56 -7.72 20.97
C THR A 238 -21.49 -8.75 19.86
N TYR A 239 -20.46 -8.68 19.03
CA TYR A 239 -20.24 -9.59 17.91
C TYR A 239 -19.28 -10.69 18.32
N VAL A 240 -19.60 -11.94 17.99
CA VAL A 240 -18.76 -13.10 18.28
C VAL A 240 -18.30 -13.72 16.97
N ILE A 241 -17.00 -13.69 16.71
CA ILE A 241 -16.38 -14.31 15.53
C ILE A 241 -15.76 -15.67 15.89
N PRO A 242 -16.14 -16.76 15.19
CA PRO A 242 -15.48 -18.06 15.32
C PRO A 242 -14.01 -18.04 14.89
N LYS A 243 -13.13 -18.68 15.66
CA LYS A 243 -11.69 -18.79 15.32
C LYS A 243 -11.44 -19.52 14.00
N ASN A 244 -12.27 -20.50 13.64
CA ASN A 244 -12.07 -21.29 12.43
C ASN A 244 -12.29 -20.46 11.15
N ILE A 245 -13.33 -19.62 11.11
CA ILE A 245 -13.60 -18.75 9.96
C ILE A 245 -12.57 -17.63 9.85
N LEU A 246 -12.13 -17.06 10.98
CA LEU A 246 -11.05 -16.08 10.99
C LEU A 246 -9.75 -16.68 10.44
N ARG A 247 -9.43 -17.92 10.86
CA ARG A 247 -8.25 -18.62 10.37
C ARG A 247 -8.32 -18.86 8.87
N ALA A 248 -9.46 -19.33 8.35
CA ALA A 248 -9.66 -19.52 6.92
C ALA A 248 -9.53 -18.19 6.15
N PHE A 249 -10.14 -17.12 6.68
CA PHE A 249 -10.09 -15.78 6.10
C PHE A 249 -8.67 -15.24 5.97
N VAL A 250 -7.91 -15.25 7.07
CA VAL A 250 -6.52 -14.76 7.10
C VAL A 250 -5.60 -15.61 6.25
N THR A 251 -5.78 -16.93 6.25
CA THR A 251 -4.90 -17.85 5.48
C THR A 251 -5.05 -17.65 3.98
N ALA A 252 -6.25 -17.34 3.50
CA ALA A 252 -6.52 -17.13 2.08
C ALA A 252 -6.20 -15.70 1.59
N ALA A 253 -5.82 -14.78 2.47
CA ALA A 253 -5.56 -13.38 2.13
C ALA A 253 -4.13 -13.11 1.59
N ASP A 254 -3.80 -11.84 1.40
CA ASP A 254 -2.46 -11.35 1.08
C ASP A 254 -2.06 -10.21 2.03
N LEU A 255 -0.75 -10.03 2.24
CA LEU A 255 -0.19 -9.06 3.20
C LEU A 255 -0.35 -7.59 2.80
N ARG A 256 -0.59 -7.30 1.52
CA ARG A 256 -0.66 -5.93 0.98
C ARG A 256 -1.99 -5.65 0.33
N THR A 257 -2.47 -6.54 -0.54
CA THR A 257 -3.74 -6.34 -1.22
C THR A 257 -4.87 -6.64 -0.23
N GLN A 258 -5.78 -5.68 -0.07
CA GLN A 258 -6.96 -5.85 0.75
C GLN A 258 -7.89 -6.89 0.13
N VAL A 259 -8.43 -7.74 0.98
CA VAL A 259 -9.38 -8.81 0.66
C VAL A 259 -10.55 -8.66 1.62
N ALA A 260 -11.76 -8.95 1.16
CA ALA A 260 -12.97 -8.87 1.95
C ALA A 260 -13.92 -10.06 1.77
N ALA A 261 -14.83 -10.22 2.71
CA ALA A 261 -15.92 -11.18 2.67
C ALA A 261 -17.13 -10.63 3.44
N PHE A 262 -18.34 -11.09 3.12
CA PHE A 262 -19.54 -10.73 3.87
C PHE A 262 -19.70 -11.63 5.10
N LEU A 263 -20.29 -11.08 6.16
CA LEU A 263 -20.55 -11.78 7.41
C LEU A 263 -22.04 -12.01 7.56
N TYR A 264 -22.44 -13.24 7.84
CA TYR A 264 -23.82 -13.61 8.15
C TYR A 264 -23.87 -14.32 9.49
N GLY A 265 -24.95 -14.12 10.22
CA GLY A 265 -25.10 -14.68 11.54
C GLY A 265 -26.49 -14.53 12.10
N VAL A 266 -26.60 -14.78 13.41
CA VAL A 266 -27.86 -14.67 14.13
C VAL A 266 -27.58 -14.46 15.60
N SER A 267 -28.49 -13.80 16.30
CA SER A 267 -28.46 -13.77 17.76
C SER A 267 -28.83 -15.11 18.35
N PRO A 268 -28.14 -15.58 19.39
CA PRO A 268 -28.52 -16.81 20.06
C PRO A 268 -29.89 -16.64 20.74
N PRO A 269 -30.68 -17.72 20.93
CA PRO A 269 -32.06 -17.63 21.44
C PRO A 269 -32.17 -17.00 22.84
N ASP A 270 -31.11 -17.10 23.64
CA ASP A 270 -31.02 -16.63 25.02
C ASP A 270 -30.56 -15.17 25.14
N ASN A 271 -29.87 -14.62 24.14
CA ASN A 271 -29.36 -13.25 24.19
C ASN A 271 -29.43 -12.51 22.83
N LYS A 272 -30.40 -11.62 22.70
CA LYS A 272 -30.61 -10.80 21.48
C LYS A 272 -29.56 -9.71 21.26
N GLN A 273 -28.79 -9.33 22.28
CA GLN A 273 -27.73 -8.31 22.15
C GLN A 273 -26.39 -8.92 21.71
N VAL A 274 -26.30 -10.24 21.60
CA VAL A 274 -25.14 -10.93 21.02
C VAL A 274 -25.45 -11.27 19.57
N LYS A 275 -24.49 -11.09 18.68
CA LYS A 275 -24.57 -11.46 17.27
C LYS A 275 -23.45 -12.47 16.99
N GLU A 276 -23.82 -13.75 16.82
CA GLU A 276 -22.85 -14.80 16.50
C GLU A 276 -22.68 -14.90 14.99
N VAL A 277 -21.45 -14.71 14.51
CA VAL A 277 -21.14 -14.93 13.10
C VAL A 277 -21.19 -16.44 12.82
N LYS A 278 -22.06 -16.84 11.89
CA LYS A 278 -22.26 -18.24 11.48
C LYS A 278 -21.66 -18.55 10.12
N ALA A 279 -21.54 -17.57 9.23
CA ALA A 279 -20.93 -17.74 7.92
C ALA A 279 -20.05 -16.56 7.53
N VAL A 280 -18.93 -16.87 6.87
CA VAL A 280 -18.13 -15.91 6.09
C VAL A 280 -18.30 -16.25 4.61
N VAL A 281 -18.70 -15.28 3.81
CA VAL A 281 -19.07 -15.47 2.41
C VAL A 281 -18.11 -14.72 1.51
N TRP A 282 -17.27 -15.47 0.81
CA TRP A 282 -16.37 -14.95 -0.20
C TRP A 282 -17.14 -14.65 -1.48
N VAL A 283 -16.80 -13.53 -2.11
CA VAL A 283 -17.43 -13.06 -3.34
C VAL A 283 -16.35 -12.73 -4.37
N PRO A 284 -16.69 -12.73 -5.68
CA PRO A 284 -15.83 -12.17 -6.71
C PRO A 284 -15.44 -10.74 -6.35
N GLN A 285 -14.16 -10.42 -6.30
CA GLN A 285 -13.70 -9.11 -5.83
C GLN A 285 -12.38 -8.69 -6.49
N ARG A 286 -12.14 -7.38 -6.52
CA ARG A 286 -10.87 -6.79 -6.96
C ARG A 286 -10.29 -5.93 -5.86
N GLY A 287 -9.29 -6.46 -5.17
CA GLY A 287 -8.52 -5.75 -4.16
C GLY A 287 -7.36 -4.94 -4.72
N ASN A 288 -7.04 -3.83 -4.05
CA ASN A 288 -5.75 -3.14 -4.15
C ASN A 288 -5.20 -2.86 -2.72
N ASN A 289 -4.14 -2.06 -2.58
CA ASN A 289 -3.53 -1.82 -1.26
C ASN A 289 -4.41 -0.97 -0.32
N ASN A 290 -5.30 -0.16 -0.89
CA ASN A 290 -6.05 0.87 -0.16
C ASN A 290 -7.55 0.56 -0.11
N SER A 291 -8.08 -0.25 -1.04
CA SER A 291 -9.51 -0.56 -1.13
C SER A 291 -9.78 -1.94 -1.74
N VAL A 292 -11.03 -2.37 -1.63
CA VAL A 292 -11.56 -3.57 -2.27
C VAL A 292 -12.85 -3.21 -3.01
N GLU A 293 -12.95 -3.64 -4.25
CA GLU A 293 -14.17 -3.54 -5.05
C GLU A 293 -14.96 -4.84 -4.93
N LEU A 294 -16.23 -4.73 -4.56
CA LEU A 294 -17.16 -5.82 -4.34
C LEU A 294 -18.30 -5.79 -5.38
N PRO A 295 -18.99 -6.93 -5.63
CA PRO A 295 -20.18 -6.96 -6.47
C PRO A 295 -21.31 -6.17 -5.85
N ALA A 296 -22.17 -5.60 -6.71
CA ALA A 296 -23.34 -4.86 -6.28
C ALA A 296 -24.37 -5.76 -5.56
N GLN A 297 -24.45 -7.03 -5.93
CA GLN A 297 -25.37 -8.00 -5.34
C GLN A 297 -24.77 -8.60 -4.04
N LEU A 298 -25.54 -8.56 -2.95
CA LEU A 298 -25.21 -9.32 -1.74
C LEU A 298 -25.35 -10.83 -1.96
N PRO A 299 -24.55 -11.67 -1.27
CA PRO A 299 -24.71 -13.11 -1.33
C PRO A 299 -26.09 -13.53 -0.85
N ARG A 300 -26.75 -14.38 -1.64
CA ARG A 300 -28.05 -14.95 -1.28
C ARG A 300 -28.01 -16.43 -1.60
N ASP A 301 -28.46 -17.23 -0.66
CA ASP A 301 -28.72 -18.65 -0.83
C ASP A 301 -29.87 -19.03 0.08
N ASP A 302 -30.94 -19.59 -0.49
CA ASP A 302 -32.19 -19.86 0.22
C ASP A 302 -32.02 -20.92 1.33
N PHE A 303 -31.01 -21.78 1.23
CA PHE A 303 -30.79 -22.88 2.17
C PHE A 303 -29.69 -22.58 3.19
N LEU A 304 -28.51 -22.14 2.72
CA LEU A 304 -27.32 -21.91 3.54
C LEU A 304 -27.38 -20.59 4.32
N LEU A 305 -28.06 -19.58 3.78
CA LEU A 305 -28.16 -18.24 4.37
C LEU A 305 -29.60 -17.86 4.77
N GLY A 306 -30.60 -18.69 4.48
CA GLY A 306 -32.01 -18.35 4.66
C GLY A 306 -32.41 -17.98 6.10
N ASP A 307 -31.81 -18.62 7.10
CA ASP A 307 -32.07 -18.36 8.53
C ASP A 307 -31.10 -17.35 9.15
N LEU A 308 -30.21 -16.74 8.35
CA LEU A 308 -29.16 -15.83 8.82
C LEU A 308 -29.41 -14.40 8.35
N GLU A 309 -29.08 -13.44 9.20
CA GLU A 309 -29.10 -12.02 8.86
C GLU A 309 -27.70 -11.56 8.42
N PRO A 310 -27.58 -10.61 7.47
CA PRO A 310 -26.31 -10.00 7.15
C PRO A 310 -25.84 -9.12 8.32
N LEU A 311 -24.64 -9.39 8.82
CA LEU A 311 -24.02 -8.64 9.93
C LEU A 311 -23.05 -7.58 9.44
N GLY A 312 -22.72 -7.55 8.15
CA GLY A 312 -21.78 -6.62 7.55
C GLY A 312 -20.67 -7.35 6.79
N TRP A 313 -19.44 -6.90 6.92
CA TRP A 313 -18.31 -7.41 6.15
C TRP A 313 -17.01 -7.42 6.96
N ILE A 314 -16.10 -8.31 6.57
CA ILE A 314 -14.75 -8.42 7.10
C ILE A 314 -13.76 -8.05 6.00
N LYS A 315 -12.69 -7.35 6.34
CA LYS A 315 -11.60 -7.06 5.40
C LYS A 315 -10.22 -7.14 6.03
N THR A 316 -9.19 -7.35 5.20
CA THR A 316 -7.79 -7.19 5.61
C THR A 316 -7.29 -5.77 5.37
N GLN A 317 -6.28 -5.36 6.14
CA GLN A 317 -5.55 -4.11 5.93
C GLN A 317 -4.10 -4.23 6.42
N ALA A 318 -3.22 -3.39 5.87
CA ALA A 318 -1.79 -3.43 6.19
C ALA A 318 -1.45 -2.87 7.58
N LEU A 319 -2.28 -1.96 8.10
CA LEU A 319 -2.01 -1.20 9.32
C LEU A 319 -3.26 -1.17 10.21
N GLU A 320 -3.04 -1.13 11.52
CA GLU A 320 -4.12 -0.94 12.49
C GLU A 320 -4.50 0.54 12.56
N LEU A 321 -5.79 0.82 12.45
CA LEU A 321 -6.35 2.17 12.51
C LEU A 321 -7.35 2.24 13.67
N ASN A 322 -7.44 3.41 14.31
CA ASN A 322 -8.37 3.64 15.42
C ASN A 322 -9.80 3.92 14.96
N HIS A 323 -10.01 4.16 13.67
CA HIS A 323 -11.30 4.41 13.04
C HIS A 323 -11.28 3.81 11.63
N LEU A 324 -12.45 3.70 11.00
CA LEU A 324 -12.53 3.29 9.60
C LEU A 324 -11.86 4.33 8.69
N SER A 325 -11.21 3.87 7.62
CA SER A 325 -10.68 4.78 6.60
C SER A 325 -11.82 5.48 5.85
N PRO A 326 -11.58 6.63 5.19
CA PRO A 326 -12.61 7.28 4.39
C PRO A 326 -13.19 6.35 3.31
N THR A 327 -12.36 5.46 2.76
CA THR A 327 -12.78 4.48 1.76
C THR A 327 -13.67 3.39 2.36
N ASP A 328 -13.37 2.92 3.56
CA ASP A 328 -14.19 1.91 4.25
C ASP A 328 -15.55 2.50 4.68
N VAL A 329 -15.57 3.74 5.19
CA VAL A 329 -16.81 4.47 5.49
C VAL A 329 -17.67 4.62 4.24
N THR A 330 -17.06 5.03 3.12
CA THR A 330 -17.75 5.16 1.83
C THR A 330 -18.30 3.82 1.35
N THR A 331 -17.50 2.76 1.44
CA THR A 331 -17.88 1.40 0.99
C THR A 331 -19.04 0.87 1.82
N GLN A 332 -18.91 0.88 3.15
CA GLN A 332 -19.96 0.40 4.06
C GLN A 332 -21.26 1.21 3.90
N ALA A 333 -21.18 2.54 3.78
CA ALA A 333 -22.36 3.38 3.61
C ALA A 333 -23.09 3.13 2.28
N LYS A 334 -22.35 2.89 1.19
CA LYS A 334 -22.96 2.54 -0.11
C LYS A 334 -23.63 1.17 -0.07
N ILE A 335 -22.97 0.15 0.50
CA ILE A 335 -23.58 -1.17 0.66
C ILE A 335 -24.86 -1.07 1.51
N MET A 336 -24.83 -0.33 2.63
CA MET A 336 -26.02 -0.12 3.47
C MET A 336 -27.12 0.68 2.77
N ALA A 337 -26.79 1.59 1.86
CA ALA A 337 -27.77 2.37 1.10
C ALA A 337 -28.44 1.52 0.01
N ASP A 338 -27.69 0.60 -0.60
CA ASP A 338 -28.18 -0.27 -1.67
C ASP A 338 -28.96 -1.48 -1.14
N HIS A 339 -28.70 -1.90 0.10
CA HIS A 339 -29.26 -3.12 0.70
C HIS A 339 -29.94 -2.84 2.04
N PRO A 340 -31.28 -2.70 2.07
CA PRO A 340 -32.04 -2.40 3.28
C PRO A 340 -31.93 -3.45 4.39
N GLU A 341 -31.49 -4.66 4.08
CA GLU A 341 -31.24 -5.71 5.06
C GLU A 341 -30.07 -5.38 6.00
N LEU A 342 -29.15 -4.52 5.57
CA LEU A 342 -28.04 -4.03 6.38
C LEU A 342 -28.46 -2.78 7.18
N THR A 343 -28.65 -2.96 8.48
CA THR A 343 -29.11 -1.90 9.39
C THR A 343 -27.96 -1.20 10.11
N SER A 344 -28.25 -0.35 11.09
CA SER A 344 -27.24 0.30 11.95
C SER A 344 -26.40 -0.68 12.77
N SER A 345 -26.84 -1.94 12.93
CA SER A 345 -26.02 -3.01 13.52
C SER A 345 -25.05 -3.66 12.53
N SER A 346 -24.95 -3.16 11.30
CA SER A 346 -23.99 -3.69 10.33
C SER A 346 -22.58 -3.20 10.66
N ILE A 347 -21.61 -4.11 10.66
CA ILE A 347 -20.24 -3.81 11.03
C ILE A 347 -19.26 -3.94 9.85
N CYS A 348 -18.18 -3.17 9.91
CA CYS A 348 -16.94 -3.47 9.19
C CYS A 348 -15.93 -4.02 10.20
N LEU A 349 -15.60 -5.30 10.05
CA LEU A 349 -14.55 -5.98 10.82
C LEU A 349 -13.23 -5.84 10.07
N THR A 350 -12.27 -5.14 10.65
CA THR A 350 -10.94 -5.00 10.07
C THR A 350 -9.96 -5.99 10.68
N VAL A 351 -9.14 -6.61 9.84
CA VAL A 351 -8.05 -7.51 10.20
C VAL A 351 -6.74 -6.84 9.78
N ALA A 352 -6.04 -6.23 10.72
CA ALA A 352 -4.78 -5.55 10.48
C ALA A 352 -3.59 -6.51 10.67
N PHE A 353 -2.66 -6.49 9.71
CA PHE A 353 -1.46 -7.32 9.73
C PHE A 353 -0.28 -6.63 10.43
N THR A 354 -0.12 -6.90 11.73
CA THR A 354 1.05 -6.48 12.51
C THR A 354 2.19 -7.51 12.41
N PRO A 355 3.47 -7.13 12.61
CA PRO A 355 4.57 -8.09 12.62
C PRO A 355 4.32 -9.24 13.61
N GLY A 356 4.26 -10.47 13.11
CA GLY A 356 4.06 -11.68 13.92
C GLY A 356 2.64 -11.89 14.49
N SER A 357 1.69 -11.00 14.22
CA SER A 357 0.35 -11.03 14.84
C SER A 357 -0.74 -10.51 13.90
N VAL A 358 -2.00 -10.61 14.33
CA VAL A 358 -3.14 -9.94 13.71
C VAL A 358 -3.92 -9.15 14.77
N SER A 359 -4.32 -7.92 14.43
CA SER A 359 -5.22 -7.10 15.24
C SER A 359 -6.61 -7.06 14.61
N LEU A 360 -7.65 -7.28 15.40
CA LEU A 360 -9.05 -7.25 14.99
C LEU A 360 -9.75 -6.05 15.62
N SER A 361 -10.54 -5.34 14.82
CA SER A 361 -11.46 -4.33 15.34
C SER A 361 -12.75 -4.31 14.53
N ALA A 362 -13.88 -4.15 15.18
CA ALA A 362 -15.19 -4.03 14.54
C ALA A 362 -15.73 -2.61 14.70
N HIS A 363 -16.29 -2.05 13.62
CA HIS A 363 -16.83 -0.70 13.62
C HIS A 363 -18.22 -0.65 13.00
N SER A 364 -19.12 0.14 13.59
CA SER A 364 -20.38 0.57 13.00
C SER A 364 -20.27 2.01 12.49
N LEU A 365 -21.13 2.39 11.55
CA LEU A 365 -21.21 3.78 11.10
C LEU A 365 -22.11 4.59 12.03
N SER A 366 -21.66 5.80 12.37
CA SER A 366 -22.56 6.79 12.95
C SER A 366 -23.55 7.28 11.89
N PRO A 367 -24.71 7.85 12.26
CA PRO A 367 -25.66 8.41 11.29
C PRO A 367 -25.01 9.46 10.38
N GLY A 368 -24.10 10.27 10.91
CA GLY A 368 -23.32 11.25 10.14
C GLY A 368 -22.34 10.59 9.16
N GLY A 369 -21.69 9.49 9.58
CA GLY A 369 -20.81 8.71 8.71
C GLY A 369 -21.54 8.03 7.56
N PHE A 370 -22.73 7.47 7.82
CA PHE A 370 -23.59 6.91 6.77
C PHE A 370 -24.02 7.99 5.76
N GLU A 371 -24.50 9.14 6.24
CA GLU A 371 -24.94 10.24 5.38
C GLU A 371 -23.81 10.81 4.50
N TRP A 372 -22.62 10.93 5.07
CA TRP A 372 -21.45 11.38 4.33
C TRP A 372 -20.98 10.31 3.33
N GLY A 373 -20.80 9.08 3.78
CA GLY A 373 -20.22 7.99 2.99
C GLY A 373 -21.06 7.64 1.76
N ARG A 374 -22.39 7.64 1.87
CA ARG A 374 -23.28 7.34 0.73
C ARG A 374 -23.22 8.40 -0.38
N LYS A 375 -22.86 9.63 -0.02
CA LYS A 375 -22.72 10.76 -0.96
C LYS A 375 -21.29 10.97 -1.45
N ASN A 376 -20.30 10.37 -0.79
CA ASN A 376 -18.90 10.58 -1.14
C ASN A 376 -18.53 9.95 -2.49
N THR A 377 -17.93 10.77 -3.36
CA THR A 377 -17.38 10.38 -4.66
C THR A 377 -15.86 10.62 -4.74
N ASP A 378 -15.29 11.31 -3.76
CA ASP A 378 -13.85 11.58 -3.71
C ASP A 378 -13.09 10.34 -3.20
N THR A 379 -12.12 9.90 -3.99
CA THR A 379 -11.27 8.73 -3.72
C THR A 379 -9.87 9.14 -3.25
N SER A 380 -9.63 10.43 -3.03
CA SER A 380 -8.40 10.93 -2.45
C SER A 380 -8.20 10.42 -1.02
N PRO A 381 -6.95 10.40 -0.50
CA PRO A 381 -6.69 9.99 0.88
C PRO A 381 -7.37 10.87 1.94
N ASN A 382 -7.68 12.13 1.61
CA ASN A 382 -8.26 13.11 2.52
C ASN A 382 -9.48 13.79 1.88
N PRO A 383 -10.60 13.06 1.72
CA PRO A 383 -11.78 13.60 1.08
C PRO A 383 -12.45 14.65 1.96
N VAL A 384 -13.02 15.67 1.31
CA VAL A 384 -13.62 16.82 2.00
C VAL A 384 -14.75 16.37 2.94
N GLY A 385 -14.71 16.88 4.17
CA GLY A 385 -15.74 16.65 5.18
C GLY A 385 -15.59 15.33 5.95
N PHE A 386 -14.60 14.49 5.64
CA PHE A 386 -14.31 13.29 6.44
C PHE A 386 -13.94 13.64 7.89
N ASN A 387 -14.41 12.83 8.83
CA ASN A 387 -14.08 12.94 10.25
C ASN A 387 -13.93 11.52 10.85
N PRO A 388 -12.89 11.25 11.66
CA PRO A 388 -12.74 9.98 12.38
C PRO A 388 -13.98 9.49 13.15
N ASN A 389 -14.80 10.40 13.67
CA ASN A 389 -16.03 10.08 14.43
C ASN A 389 -17.21 9.63 13.53
N MET A 390 -16.98 9.43 12.23
CA MET A 390 -17.95 8.85 11.29
C MET A 390 -18.14 7.34 11.51
N SER A 391 -17.22 6.70 12.22
CA SER A 391 -17.35 5.31 12.66
C SER A 391 -17.12 5.22 14.16
N GLU A 392 -17.79 4.30 14.82
CA GLU A 392 -17.55 3.96 16.22
C GLU A 392 -17.16 2.49 16.35
N ARG A 393 -16.30 2.19 17.32
CA ARG A 393 -15.92 0.80 17.60
C ARG A 393 -17.05 0.09 18.35
N VAL A 394 -17.24 -1.18 18.04
CA VAL A 394 -18.22 -2.05 18.70
C VAL A 394 -17.54 -3.26 19.32
N GLN A 395 -18.21 -3.86 20.31
CA GLN A 395 -17.66 -4.98 21.06
C GLN A 395 -17.49 -6.22 20.17
N LEU A 396 -16.27 -6.72 20.08
CA LEU A 396 -15.91 -7.94 19.36
C LEU A 396 -15.32 -8.97 20.32
N LEU A 397 -15.76 -10.22 20.19
CA LEU A 397 -15.23 -11.37 20.92
C LEU A 397 -14.80 -12.46 19.94
N LEU A 398 -13.64 -13.06 20.21
CA LEU A 398 -13.15 -14.22 19.47
C LEU A 398 -13.51 -15.50 20.25
N SER A 399 -14.13 -16.47 19.59
CA SER A 399 -14.58 -17.72 20.24
C SER A 399 -14.07 -18.97 19.53
N ASP A 400 -13.57 -19.93 20.31
CA ASP A 400 -13.32 -21.31 19.89
C ASP A 400 -14.47 -22.28 20.21
N ARG A 401 -15.51 -21.79 20.89
CA ARG A 401 -16.67 -22.61 21.30
C ARG A 401 -17.71 -22.75 20.19
N ILE A 402 -17.70 -21.84 19.22
CA ILE A 402 -18.57 -21.87 18.06
C ILE A 402 -17.74 -22.09 16.79
N LEU A 403 -18.34 -22.74 15.81
CA LEU A 403 -17.78 -22.93 14.48
C LEU A 403 -18.68 -22.21 13.47
N GLY A 404 -18.07 -21.48 12.55
CA GLY A 404 -18.77 -20.92 11.40
C GLY A 404 -18.46 -21.72 10.13
N MET A 405 -19.30 -21.54 9.11
CA MET A 405 -19.08 -22.07 7.78
C MET A 405 -18.39 -21.04 6.88
N THR A 406 -17.72 -21.51 5.82
CA THR A 406 -17.17 -20.65 4.77
C THR A 406 -17.89 -20.96 3.48
N LEU A 407 -18.43 -19.92 2.84
CA LEU A 407 -19.02 -20.02 1.51
C LEU A 407 -18.13 -19.32 0.51
N VAL A 408 -18.03 -19.88 -0.70
CA VAL A 408 -17.21 -19.34 -1.79
C VAL A 408 -18.03 -19.29 -3.08
N PRO A 409 -17.62 -18.49 -4.08
CA PRO A 409 -18.30 -18.49 -5.37
C PRO A 409 -18.29 -19.88 -6.00
N GLU A 410 -19.37 -20.29 -6.66
CA GLU A 410 -19.34 -21.46 -7.53
C GLU A 410 -18.23 -21.30 -8.58
N GLY A 411 -17.44 -22.36 -8.80
CA GLY A 411 -16.20 -22.26 -9.57
C GLY A 411 -14.98 -21.76 -8.78
N ARG A 412 -15.13 -21.49 -7.47
CA ARG A 412 -14.10 -21.22 -6.44
C ARG A 412 -13.29 -19.93 -6.62
N VAL A 413 -13.28 -19.34 -7.81
CA VAL A 413 -12.56 -18.10 -8.14
C VAL A 413 -13.24 -16.90 -7.48
N TRP A 414 -12.55 -16.29 -6.54
CA TRP A 414 -12.99 -15.05 -5.88
C TRP A 414 -12.05 -13.87 -6.18
N ASN A 415 -10.77 -14.10 -6.47
CA ASN A 415 -9.81 -13.02 -6.69
C ASN A 415 -9.70 -12.63 -8.18
N TYR A 416 -10.21 -11.45 -8.52
CA TYR A 416 -10.12 -10.88 -9.86
C TYR A 416 -9.05 -9.79 -9.98
N GLY A 417 -8.23 -9.57 -8.94
CA GLY A 417 -7.24 -8.49 -8.93
C GLY A 417 -5.89 -8.81 -9.58
N ILE A 418 -5.58 -10.08 -9.85
CA ILE A 418 -4.25 -10.49 -10.33
C ILE A 418 -4.21 -10.89 -11.81
N GLY A 419 -4.99 -11.89 -12.24
CA GLY A 419 -4.94 -12.43 -13.61
C GLY A 419 -6.27 -12.39 -14.35
N LEU A 420 -7.34 -11.99 -13.68
CA LEU A 420 -8.71 -11.98 -14.21
C LEU A 420 -9.32 -10.58 -14.23
N THR A 421 -8.49 -9.53 -14.12
CA THR A 421 -8.93 -8.12 -13.98
C THR A 421 -9.88 -7.67 -15.08
N GLN A 422 -9.72 -8.18 -16.31
CA GLN A 422 -10.58 -7.83 -17.45
C GLN A 422 -11.97 -8.48 -17.39
N LEU A 423 -12.15 -9.53 -16.59
CA LEU A 423 -13.43 -10.22 -16.38
C LEU A 423 -14.23 -9.61 -15.23
N TRP A 424 -13.64 -8.67 -14.48
CA TRP A 424 -14.31 -8.07 -13.33
C TRP A 424 -15.27 -6.95 -13.74
N THR A 425 -16.50 -7.00 -13.21
CA THR A 425 -17.50 -5.94 -13.30
C THR A 425 -18.37 -5.93 -12.04
N PRO A 426 -18.76 -4.76 -11.49
CA PRO A 426 -19.66 -4.69 -10.32
C PRO A 426 -20.99 -5.44 -10.49
N SER A 427 -21.44 -5.64 -11.73
CA SER A 427 -22.66 -6.37 -12.08
C SER A 427 -22.46 -7.88 -12.27
N LEU A 428 -21.29 -8.42 -11.94
CA LEU A 428 -20.99 -9.84 -12.10
C LEU A 428 -21.93 -10.67 -11.23
N SER A 429 -22.71 -11.55 -11.87
CA SER A 429 -23.57 -12.50 -11.17
C SER A 429 -22.75 -13.68 -10.66
N TYR A 430 -23.09 -14.15 -9.46
CA TYR A 430 -22.44 -15.29 -8.84
C TYR A 430 -23.43 -16.04 -7.94
N SER A 431 -23.20 -17.34 -7.77
CA SER A 431 -23.83 -18.18 -6.75
C SER A 431 -22.75 -18.64 -5.77
N VAL A 432 -23.15 -19.10 -4.58
CA VAL A 432 -22.21 -19.51 -3.53
C VAL A 432 -22.42 -20.96 -3.13
N THR A 433 -21.34 -21.62 -2.72
CA THR A 433 -21.35 -23.01 -2.25
C THR A 433 -20.46 -23.19 -1.04
N LEU A 434 -20.69 -24.24 -0.27
CA LEU A 434 -19.91 -24.59 0.92
C LEU A 434 -18.57 -25.20 0.51
N ASP A 435 -17.49 -24.45 0.67
CA ASP A 435 -16.12 -24.92 0.42
C ASP A 435 -15.10 -24.01 1.14
N THR A 436 -13.84 -24.41 1.09
CA THR A 436 -12.69 -23.63 1.52
C THR A 436 -12.26 -22.63 0.44
N PRO A 437 -11.93 -21.38 0.83
CA PRO A 437 -11.49 -20.37 -0.12
C PRO A 437 -10.12 -20.73 -0.68
N LEU A 438 -9.98 -20.58 -2.00
CA LEU A 438 -8.67 -20.64 -2.64
C LEU A 438 -7.74 -19.59 -2.02
N LEU A 439 -6.45 -19.90 -1.91
CA LEU A 439 -5.45 -18.92 -1.45
C LEU A 439 -5.36 -17.76 -2.45
N PHE A 440 -4.99 -16.56 -1.98
CA PHE A 440 -4.89 -15.37 -2.84
C PHE A 440 -4.10 -15.62 -4.13
N TRP A 441 -3.01 -16.39 -4.04
CA TRP A 441 -2.10 -16.71 -5.14
C TRP A 441 -2.35 -18.08 -5.80
N ALA A 442 -3.53 -18.68 -5.60
CA ALA A 442 -3.93 -19.92 -6.28
C ALA A 442 -3.84 -19.81 -7.81
N GLU A 443 -3.70 -20.94 -8.50
CA GLU A 443 -3.45 -20.99 -9.94
C GLU A 443 -4.66 -20.49 -10.73
N GLU A 444 -5.85 -20.82 -10.25
CA GLU A 444 -7.15 -20.47 -10.81
C GLU A 444 -7.39 -18.96 -10.84
N HIS A 445 -6.74 -18.19 -9.94
CA HIS A 445 -6.81 -16.73 -9.93
C HIS A 445 -5.91 -16.07 -11.00
N ARG A 446 -5.01 -16.84 -11.63
CA ARG A 446 -3.97 -16.35 -12.55
C ARG A 446 -3.66 -17.34 -13.69
N PRO A 447 -4.67 -17.80 -14.45
CA PRO A 447 -4.50 -18.82 -15.48
C PRO A 447 -3.51 -18.42 -16.57
N ALA A 448 -3.46 -17.12 -16.93
CA ALA A 448 -2.53 -16.61 -17.94
C ALA A 448 -1.04 -16.88 -17.60
N ALA A 449 -0.69 -16.94 -16.31
CA ALA A 449 0.67 -17.23 -15.88
C ALA A 449 1.11 -18.68 -16.18
N PHE A 450 0.16 -19.59 -16.39
CA PHE A 450 0.40 -21.00 -16.68
C PHE A 450 0.22 -21.31 -18.17
N LEU A 451 -0.75 -20.67 -18.83
CA LEU A 451 -0.97 -20.79 -20.27
C LEU A 451 0.22 -20.31 -21.11
N SER A 452 1.03 -19.36 -20.59
CA SER A 452 2.27 -18.95 -21.27
C SER A 452 3.31 -20.05 -21.38
N PHE A 453 3.35 -21.01 -20.44
CA PHE A 453 4.28 -22.13 -20.46
C PHE A 453 3.80 -23.26 -21.38
N ALA A 454 2.50 -23.54 -21.42
CA ALA A 454 1.93 -24.55 -22.33
C ALA A 454 2.19 -24.22 -23.82
N ASN A 455 2.26 -22.94 -24.19
CA ASN A 455 2.58 -22.51 -25.55
C ASN A 455 4.09 -22.65 -25.89
N LEU A 456 4.95 -22.82 -24.89
CA LEU A 456 6.41 -22.97 -25.04
C LEU A 456 6.82 -24.45 -25.22
N GLU A 457 6.02 -25.40 -24.73
CA GLU A 457 6.26 -26.84 -24.86
C GLU A 457 5.99 -27.41 -26.27
N ALA A 458 5.56 -26.59 -27.23
CA ALA A 458 5.42 -27.00 -28.64
C ALA A 458 6.77 -27.03 -29.41
N GLY A 459 7.90 -26.95 -28.72
CA GLY A 459 9.25 -26.91 -29.30
C GLY A 459 10.11 -28.12 -28.92
N ASP A 460 10.51 -28.87 -29.96
CA ASP A 460 11.45 -30.00 -30.02
C ASP A 460 11.02 -31.32 -29.33
N ASP A 461 10.28 -32.14 -30.09
CA ASP A 461 10.23 -33.60 -29.94
C ASP A 461 11.63 -34.19 -30.18
N SER A 462 12.50 -34.10 -29.18
CA SER A 462 13.69 -34.94 -29.13
C SER A 462 13.25 -36.36 -28.76
N ALA A 463 13.03 -37.19 -29.79
CA ALA A 463 12.42 -38.52 -29.70
C ALA A 463 13.23 -39.60 -28.93
N ASP A 464 14.36 -39.25 -28.30
CA ASP A 464 15.24 -40.18 -27.58
C ASP A 464 15.55 -39.67 -26.16
N VAL A 465 14.52 -39.44 -25.34
CA VAL A 465 14.71 -39.24 -23.90
C VAL A 465 14.61 -40.59 -23.20
N ASP A 466 15.76 -41.15 -22.85
CA ASP A 466 15.86 -42.43 -22.17
C ASP A 466 15.25 -42.34 -20.75
N ASN A 467 14.07 -42.93 -20.54
CA ASN A 467 13.38 -42.95 -19.26
C ASN A 467 13.63 -44.26 -18.53
N ASN A 468 14.86 -44.43 -18.01
CA ASN A 468 15.31 -45.64 -17.31
C ASN A 468 14.63 -45.88 -15.94
N PHE A 469 13.59 -45.14 -15.60
CA PHE A 469 12.83 -45.26 -14.35
C PHE A 469 11.31 -45.40 -14.55
N ALA A 470 10.85 -45.60 -15.78
CA ALA A 470 9.45 -45.97 -16.07
C ALA A 470 9.23 -47.48 -16.02
#